data_AF-A0A921H3C5-F1
#
_entry.id   AF-A0A921H3C5-F1
#
_cell.length_a   1.000
_cell.length_b   1.000
_cell.length_c   1.000
_cell.angle_alpha   90.00
_cell.angle_beta   90.00
_cell.angle_gamma   90.00
#
_symmetry.space_group_name_H-M   'P 1'
#
loop_
_entity.id
_entity.type
_entity.pdbx_description
1 polymer ?
#
loop_
_entity_poly.entity_id
_entity_poly.type
_entity_poly.pdbx_seq_one_letter_code
_entity_poly.pdbx_strand_id
1 'polypeptide(L)' 'MKKGDKVTTTHVEGIFTVKSIDEKSGIATIKQQRGLMFKVPVSSLRKVL' A
#
# COMPACT_ATOMS: atom_id res chain seq x y z
N MET A 1 2.18 -4.30 8.68
CA MET A 1 2.93 -3.92 7.45
C MET A 1 3.78 -2.72 7.77
N LYS A 2 4.93 -2.55 7.12
CA LYS A 2 5.84 -1.41 7.33
C LYS A 2 6.26 -0.77 6.01
N LYS A 3 6.80 0.45 6.07
CA LYS A 3 7.40 1.12 4.92
C LYS A 3 8.42 0.20 4.23
N GLY A 4 8.32 0.09 2.90
CA GLY A 4 9.16 -0.79 2.09
C GLY A 4 8.57 -2.18 1.82
N ASP A 5 7.55 -2.61 2.57
CA ASP A 5 6.87 -3.88 2.30
C ASP A 5 6.22 -3.85 0.90
N LYS A 6 6.29 -4.99 0.18
CA LYS A 6 5.55 -5.20 -1.06
C LYS A 6 4.16 -5.73 -0.75
N VAL A 7 3.16 -5.05 -1.28
CA VAL A 7 1.74 -5.29 -1.01
C VAL A 7 0.93 -5.31 -2.30
N THR A 8 -0.19 -6.00 -2.26
CA THR A 8 -1.27 -5.88 -3.24
C THR A 8 -2.52 -5.34 -2.54
N THR A 9 -3.50 -4.86 -3.30
CA THR A 9 -4.76 -4.33 -2.77
C THR A 9 -5.92 -4.87 -3.58
N THR A 10 -7.09 -4.99 -2.95
CA THR A 10 -8.33 -5.41 -3.59
C THR A 10 -8.95 -4.35 -4.50
N HIS A 11 -8.47 -3.09 -4.44
CA HIS A 11 -9.06 -1.98 -5.20
C HIS A 11 -8.47 -1.83 -6.60
N VAL A 12 -7.19 -2.16 -6.77
CA VAL A 12 -6.45 -2.01 -8.02
C VAL A 12 -5.48 -3.18 -8.11
N GLU A 13 -5.54 -3.91 -9.22
CA GLU A 13 -4.61 -5.00 -9.48
C GLU A 13 -3.18 -4.47 -9.64
N GLY A 14 -2.25 -5.12 -8.96
CA GLY A 14 -0.83 -4.79 -9.04
C GLY A 14 -0.06 -5.07 -7.77
N ILE A 15 1.26 -4.90 -7.88
CA ILE A 15 2.20 -4.93 -6.75
C ILE A 15 2.68 -3.52 -6.49
N PHE A 16 2.58 -3.12 -5.23
CA PHE A 16 2.92 -1.79 -4.74
C PHE A 16 3.90 -1.89 -3.58
N THR A 17 4.61 -0.81 -3.31
CA THR A 17 5.45 -0.67 -2.13
C THR A 17 4.79 0.30 -1.15
N VAL A 18 4.74 -0.06 0.13
CA VAL A 18 4.24 0.84 1.17
C VAL A 18 5.24 2.00 1.35
N LYS A 19 4.77 3.23 1.16
CA LYS A 19 5.58 4.45 1.34
C LYS A 19 5.42 5.03 2.75
N SER A 20 4.19 5.07 3.24
CA SER A 20 3.83 5.53 4.58
C SER A 20 2.52 4.92 5.03
N ILE A 21 2.33 4.85 6.35
CA ILE A 21 1.08 4.44 6.98
C ILE A 21 0.73 5.54 7.97
N ASP A 22 -0.49 6.04 7.90
CA ASP A 22 -1.08 6.88 8.94
C ASP A 22 -1.87 5.98 9.89
N GLU A 23 -1.33 5.79 11.09
CA GLU A 23 -1.89 4.90 12.10
C GLU A 23 -3.17 5.46 12.74
N LYS A 24 -3.39 6.79 12.69
CA LYS A 24 -4.61 7.40 13.23
C LYS A 24 -5.81 7.17 12.33
N SER A 25 -5.61 7.29 11.01
CA SER A 25 -6.67 7.12 10.01
C SER A 25 -6.76 5.71 9.46
N GLY A 26 -5.76 4.86 9.69
CA GLY A 26 -5.69 3.52 9.10
C GLY A 26 -5.48 3.56 7.58
N ILE A 27 -4.91 4.63 7.04
CA ILE A 27 -4.67 4.83 5.61
C ILE A 27 -3.20 4.62 5.29
N ALA A 28 -2.92 3.81 4.28
CA ALA A 28 -1.59 3.63 3.72
C ALA A 28 -1.43 4.39 2.40
N THR A 29 -0.27 5.01 2.20
CA THR A 29 0.16 5.47 0.89
C THR A 29 1.04 4.40 0.26
N ILE A 30 0.61 3.86 -0.87
CA ILE A 30 1.33 2.83 -1.63
C ILE A 30 1.80 3.41 -2.96
N LYS A 31 2.94 2.92 -3.46
CA LYS A 31 3.56 3.37 -4.71
C LYS A 31 3.77 2.19 -5.66
N GLN A 32 3.35 2.34 -6.91
CA GLN A 32 3.66 1.40 -7.99
C GLN A 32 5.04 1.70 -8.58
N GLN A 33 5.71 0.70 -9.17
CA GLN A 33 7.05 0.87 -9.77
C GLN A 33 7.15 2.04 -10.75
N ARG A 34 6.08 2.30 -11.52
CA ARG A 34 6.02 3.38 -12.53
C ARG A 34 5.80 4.78 -11.95
N GLY A 35 5.79 4.93 -10.63
CA GLY A 35 5.69 6.24 -9.97
C GLY A 35 4.30 6.62 -9.47
N LEU A 36 3.25 5.92 -9.92
CA LEU A 36 1.88 6.13 -9.46
C LEU A 36 1.76 5.88 -7.95
N MET A 37 1.04 6.77 -7.25
CA MET A 37 0.82 6.68 -5.82
C MET A 37 -0.69 6.63 -5.53
N PHE A 38 -1.06 5.78 -4.59
CA PHE A 38 -2.44 5.56 -4.18
C PHE A 38 -2.54 5.65 -2.66
N LYS A 39 -3.66 6.19 -2.17
CA LYS A 39 -4.03 6.13 -0.76
C LYS A 39 -5.14 5.10 -0.61
N VAL A 40 -4.89 4.09 0.21
CA VAL A 40 -5.85 3.00 0.42
C VAL A 40 -5.92 2.62 1.90
N PRO A 41 -7.06 2.08 2.38
CA PRO A 41 -7.15 1.55 3.73
C PRO A 41 -6.13 0.44 3.95
N VAL A 42 -5.45 0.43 5.10
CA VAL A 42 -4.50 -0.63 5.48
C VAL A 42 -5.19 -2.00 5.50
N SER A 43 -6.47 -2.06 5.88
CA SER A 43 -7.29 -3.27 5.87
C SER A 43 -7.47 -3.90 4.48
N SER A 44 -7.34 -3.11 3.41
CA SER A 44 -7.43 -3.58 2.03
C SER A 44 -6.11 -4.14 1.49
N LEU A 45 -5.01 -3.99 2.24
CA LEU A 45 -3.69 -4.42 1.81
C LEU A 45 -3.45 -5.89 2.17
N ARG A 46 -2.81 -6.61 1.25
CA ARG A 46 -2.28 -7.96 1.46
C ARG A 46 -0.78 -7.97 1.20
N LYS A 47 -0.01 -8.58 2.10
CA LYS A 47 1.45 -8.67 1.96
C LYS A 47 1.79 -9.76 0.96
N VAL A 48 2.71 -9.50 0.04
CA VAL A 48 3.09 -10.44 -1.03
C VAL A 48 4.37 -11.19 -0.68
N LEU A 49 5.35 -10.50 -0.07
CA LEU A 49 6.64 -11.03 0.38
C LEU A 49 7.02 -10.38 1.72
#